data_AF-A0AAU4FLX8-F1
#
_entry.id   AF-A0AAU4FLX8-F1
#
_cell.length_a   1.000
_cell.length_b   1.000
_cell.length_c   1.000
_cell.angle_alpha   90.00
_cell.angle_beta   90.00
_cell.angle_gamma   90.00
#
_symmetry.space_group_name_H-M   'P 1'
#
loop_
_entity.id
_entity.type
_entity.pdbx_description
1 polymer ?
#
loop_
_entity_poly.entity_id
_entity_poly.type
_entity_poly.pdbx_seq_one_letter_code
_entity_poly.pdbx_strand_id
1 'polypeptide(L)'
;MRPLGARLPGRTVKRVRPRPRARWDGGGTGCVRNSRSGAGVGAPCESTHEHPEGRVMKIGIIGAGQIGGNLTRRLTTLGHEVSVANSRGPQTLTALADETGATPVTVAEAARGAQVVVITIPVKAVAGLPSALLDEAAEDVAVIDTGNYYPQQRDGRIAAIEDGQTESSWTAERIGHPVVKAFNGIYAHNIIDQHLPKGAPGRYALPVAGDDEAAKQVVRDLIDEIGFDTVDAGGLDESWRQQPGTPVYGLSGGADEVRKALDAASPDRTAAWRA
;
A
#
# COMPACT_ATOMS: atom_id res chain seq x y z
N MET A 1 -11.91 -51.95 -28.23
CA MET A 1 -11.58 -52.93 -27.17
C MET A 1 -11.16 -52.18 -25.92
N ARG A 2 -11.77 -52.50 -24.77
CA ARG A 2 -11.50 -51.98 -23.40
C ARG A 2 -10.17 -52.57 -22.85
N PRO A 3 -9.53 -52.05 -21.76
CA PRO A 3 -10.12 -51.83 -20.42
C PRO A 3 -9.84 -50.43 -19.80
N LEU A 4 -10.76 -49.80 -19.06
CA LEU A 4 -11.20 -50.04 -17.67
C LEU A 4 -10.14 -49.73 -16.58
N GLY A 5 -10.25 -48.53 -16.00
CA GLY A 5 -10.43 -48.34 -14.55
C GLY A 5 -9.21 -48.45 -13.62
N ALA A 6 -8.71 -47.29 -13.18
CA ALA A 6 -8.07 -47.17 -11.87
C ALA A 6 -8.77 -46.04 -11.08
N ARG A 7 -9.51 -46.42 -10.04
CA ARG A 7 -10.16 -45.52 -9.08
C ARG A 7 -9.11 -45.04 -8.07
N LEU A 8 -8.97 -43.73 -7.92
CA LEU A 8 -8.25 -43.12 -6.79
C LEU A 8 -9.09 -43.24 -5.51
N PRO A 9 -8.50 -43.55 -4.34
CA PRO A 9 -9.25 -43.67 -3.09
C PRO A 9 -9.70 -42.29 -2.60
N GLY A 10 -10.99 -42.18 -2.30
CA GLY A 10 -11.63 -40.97 -1.78
C GLY A 10 -11.05 -40.57 -0.43
N ARG A 11 -10.46 -39.36 -0.36
CA ARG A 11 -10.15 -38.70 0.91
C ARG A 11 -11.45 -38.23 1.56
N THR A 12 -11.76 -38.82 2.70
CA THR A 12 -12.86 -38.41 3.57
C THR A 12 -12.55 -37.04 4.16
N VAL A 13 -13.28 -36.00 3.76
CA VAL A 13 -13.22 -34.68 4.39
C VAL A 13 -13.94 -34.78 5.75
N LYS A 14 -13.19 -34.82 6.85
CA LYS A 14 -13.76 -34.65 8.19
C LYS A 14 -14.32 -33.23 8.30
N ARG A 15 -15.64 -33.10 8.39
CA ARG A 15 -16.32 -31.85 8.76
C ARG A 15 -15.83 -31.40 10.15
N VAL A 16 -15.08 -30.31 10.19
CA VAL A 16 -14.78 -29.60 11.43
C VAL A 16 -16.05 -28.87 11.86
N ARG A 17 -16.55 -29.16 13.07
CA ARG A 17 -17.67 -28.43 13.66
C ARG A 17 -17.21 -27.02 14.04
N PRO A 18 -18.00 -25.96 13.80
CA PRO A 18 -17.66 -24.62 14.27
C PRO A 18 -17.71 -24.57 15.80
N ARG A 19 -16.70 -23.95 16.41
CA ARG A 19 -16.69 -23.63 17.84
C ARG A 19 -17.77 -22.58 18.14
N PRO A 20 -18.48 -22.65 19.28
CA PRO A 20 -19.44 -21.63 19.66
C PRO A 20 -18.74 -20.29 19.89
N ARG A 21 -19.36 -19.21 19.41
CA ARG A 21 -18.92 -17.83 19.64
C ARG A 21 -18.87 -17.55 21.14
N ALA A 22 -17.72 -17.08 21.62
CA ALA A 22 -17.61 -16.50 22.94
C ALA A 22 -18.51 -15.26 23.01
N ARG A 23 -19.45 -15.28 23.96
CA ARG A 23 -20.32 -14.18 24.32
C ARG A 23 -19.46 -13.13 25.01
N TRP A 24 -19.34 -11.96 24.41
CA TRP A 24 -18.75 -10.80 25.07
C TRP A 24 -19.78 -10.26 26.05
N ASP A 25 -19.51 -10.42 27.34
CA ASP A 25 -20.28 -9.77 28.40
C ASP A 25 -19.81 -8.31 28.48
N GLY A 26 -20.76 -7.40 28.25
CA GLY A 26 -20.53 -5.96 28.31
C GLY A 26 -20.12 -5.54 29.72
N GLY A 27 -18.85 -5.12 29.84
CA GLY A 27 -18.37 -4.37 31.00
C GLY A 27 -18.97 -2.98 30.99
N GLY A 28 -20.12 -2.82 31.63
CA GLY A 28 -20.70 -1.52 31.93
C GLY A 28 -19.85 -0.79 32.96
N THR A 29 -19.24 0.32 32.57
CA THR A 29 -18.82 1.36 33.52
C THR A 29 -20.07 2.06 34.02
N GLY A 30 -20.50 1.68 35.22
CA GLY A 30 -21.63 2.29 35.91
C GLY A 30 -21.36 3.75 36.26
N CYS A 31 -22.11 4.67 35.65
CA CYS A 31 -22.35 5.97 36.23
C CYS A 31 -23.48 5.83 37.27
N VAL A 32 -23.10 5.74 38.55
CA VAL A 32 -24.04 5.92 39.67
C VAL A 32 -24.48 7.38 39.66
N ARG A 33 -25.72 7.67 39.26
CA ARG A 33 -26.30 9.01 39.39
C ARG A 33 -26.61 9.27 40.85
N ASN A 34 -25.79 10.09 41.50
CA ASN A 34 -26.17 10.73 42.75
C ASN A 34 -26.98 11.99 42.40
N SER A 35 -28.24 12.03 42.81
CA SER A 35 -29.12 13.17 42.63
C SER A 35 -28.83 14.21 43.71
N ARG A 36 -28.26 15.35 43.32
CA ARG A 36 -28.40 16.65 44.03
C ARG A 36 -28.03 17.80 43.10
N SER A 37 -29.04 18.63 42.85
CA SER A 37 -29.03 20.07 42.52
C SER A 37 -27.69 20.76 42.22
N GLY A 38 -27.61 21.43 41.05
CA GLY A 38 -26.63 22.48 40.80
C GLY A 38 -26.52 22.82 39.32
N ALA A 39 -26.88 24.05 38.95
CA ALA A 39 -26.76 24.57 37.59
C ALA A 39 -25.29 24.67 37.17
N GLY A 40 -24.98 24.23 35.95
CA GLY A 40 -23.66 24.37 35.34
C GLY A 40 -23.68 23.84 33.91
N VAL A 41 -23.43 24.72 32.95
CA VAL A 41 -23.35 24.42 31.53
C VAL A 41 -22.15 23.50 31.30
N GLY A 42 -22.39 22.22 31.00
CA GLY A 42 -21.35 21.25 30.71
C GLY A 42 -20.83 21.43 29.29
N ALA A 43 -19.55 21.77 29.15
CA ALA A 43 -18.82 21.68 27.89
C ALA A 43 -18.89 20.25 27.32
N PRO A 44 -18.94 20.07 25.99
CA PRO A 44 -18.93 18.73 25.42
C PRO A 44 -17.57 18.07 25.68
N CYS A 45 -17.61 16.78 26.04
CA CYS A 45 -16.44 15.93 26.11
C CYS A 45 -15.77 15.87 24.73
N GLU A 46 -14.73 16.68 24.52
CA GLU A 46 -13.77 16.48 23.43
C GLU A 46 -12.99 15.20 23.73
N SER A 47 -13.20 14.19 22.90
CA SER A 47 -12.31 13.04 22.80
C SER A 47 -11.00 13.51 22.18
N THR A 48 -10.03 13.86 23.00
CA THR A 48 -8.66 14.11 22.53
C THR A 48 -8.03 12.75 22.23
N HIS A 49 -8.26 12.24 21.01
CA HIS A 49 -7.37 11.25 20.42
C HIS A 49 -6.06 11.97 20.13
N GLU A 50 -5.16 11.99 21.12
CA GLU A 50 -3.78 12.45 20.95
C GLU A 50 -3.15 11.65 19.80
N HIS A 51 -2.94 12.31 18.66
CA HIS A 51 -2.24 11.75 17.51
C HIS A 51 -0.75 11.68 17.87
N PRO A 52 -0.11 10.50 17.79
CA PRO A 52 1.32 10.38 18.02
C PRO A 52 2.07 11.07 16.89
N GLU A 53 2.59 12.28 17.14
CA GLU A 53 3.57 13.09 16.39
C GLU A 53 3.90 12.71 14.91
N GLY A 54 2.88 12.41 14.12
CA GLY A 54 2.94 12.29 12.67
C GLY A 54 2.44 13.59 12.06
N ARG A 55 3.24 14.24 11.23
CA ARG A 55 2.82 15.46 10.53
C ARG A 55 1.67 15.08 9.59
N VAL A 56 0.48 15.67 9.77
CA VAL A 56 -0.61 15.56 8.78
C VAL A 56 -0.06 16.00 7.41
N MET A 57 -0.19 15.13 6.41
CA MET A 57 0.31 15.36 5.05
C MET A 57 -0.82 15.40 4.05
N LYS A 58 -0.59 16.12 2.94
CA LYS A 58 -1.41 16.01 1.73
C LYS A 58 -0.88 14.88 0.85
N ILE A 59 -1.72 13.89 0.59
CA ILE A 59 -1.33 12.68 -0.15
C ILE A 59 -2.25 12.48 -1.36
N GLY A 60 -1.65 12.44 -2.54
CA GLY A 60 -2.33 12.10 -3.79
C GLY A 60 -2.21 10.62 -4.12
N ILE A 61 -3.30 9.91 -4.37
CA ILE A 61 -3.28 8.50 -4.78
C ILE A 61 -3.82 8.37 -6.19
N ILE A 62 -2.97 7.90 -7.10
CA ILE A 62 -3.30 7.62 -8.50
C ILE A 62 -3.49 6.11 -8.65
N GLY A 63 -4.75 5.70 -8.74
CA GLY A 63 -5.18 4.31 -8.83
C GLY A 63 -5.95 3.88 -7.59
N ALA A 64 -7.26 3.66 -7.71
CA ALA A 64 -8.11 3.16 -6.62
C ALA A 64 -8.30 1.63 -6.69
N GLY A 65 -7.22 0.91 -7.01
CA GLY A 65 -7.19 -0.55 -7.02
C GLY A 65 -7.14 -1.14 -5.60
N GLN A 66 -6.73 -2.40 -5.50
CA GLN A 66 -6.59 -3.09 -4.21
C GLN A 66 -5.60 -2.38 -3.28
N ILE A 67 -4.40 -2.04 -3.77
CA ILE A 67 -3.38 -1.32 -2.99
C ILE A 67 -3.85 0.10 -2.70
N GLY A 68 -4.11 0.90 -3.74
CA GLY A 68 -4.48 2.29 -3.56
C GLY A 68 -5.72 2.53 -2.70
N GLY A 69 -6.78 1.72 -2.84
CA GLY A 69 -7.96 1.84 -1.99
C GLY A 69 -7.68 1.52 -0.52
N ASN A 70 -6.79 0.57 -0.22
CA ASN A 70 -6.42 0.25 1.16
C ASN A 70 -5.44 1.28 1.74
N LEU A 71 -4.55 1.83 0.92
CA LEU A 71 -3.75 3.00 1.31
C LEU A 71 -4.65 4.20 1.60
N THR A 72 -5.65 4.49 0.77
CA THR A 72 -6.64 5.54 1.04
C THR A 72 -7.28 5.34 2.41
N ARG A 73 -7.84 4.16 2.68
CA ARG A 73 -8.46 3.83 3.99
C ARG A 73 -7.49 4.03 5.14
N ARG A 74 -6.27 3.51 5.02
CA ARG A 74 -5.31 3.55 6.12
C ARG A 74 -4.81 4.97 6.39
N LEU A 75 -4.43 5.68 5.34
CA LEU A 75 -3.88 7.03 5.44
C LEU A 75 -4.91 8.04 5.97
N THR A 76 -6.19 7.93 5.59
CA THR A 76 -7.22 8.79 6.19
C THR A 76 -7.47 8.45 7.66
N THR A 77 -7.39 7.18 8.08
CA THR A 77 -7.52 6.82 9.51
C THR A 77 -6.37 7.35 10.37
N LEU A 78 -5.23 7.68 9.75
CA LEU A 78 -4.08 8.31 10.40
C LEU A 78 -4.18 9.85 10.40
N GLY A 79 -5.24 10.41 9.82
CA GLY A 79 -5.51 11.85 9.83
C GLY A 79 -4.89 12.62 8.67
N HIS A 80 -4.30 11.96 7.67
CA HIS A 80 -3.78 12.64 6.48
C HIS A 80 -4.90 13.13 5.54
N GLU A 81 -4.62 14.21 4.80
CA GLU A 81 -5.49 14.73 3.76
C GLU A 81 -5.27 13.92 2.47
N VAL A 82 -6.18 13.00 2.14
CA VAL A 82 -6.02 12.11 0.99
C VAL A 82 -6.90 12.53 -0.19
N SER A 83 -6.29 12.80 -1.33
CA SER A 83 -6.96 12.90 -2.64
C SER A 83 -6.78 11.60 -3.40
N VAL A 84 -7.85 11.08 -4.00
CA VAL A 84 -7.82 9.78 -4.72
C VAL A 84 -8.38 9.90 -6.12
N ALA A 85 -7.64 9.36 -7.09
CA ALA A 85 -7.98 9.37 -8.51
C ALA A 85 -7.97 7.96 -9.11
N ASN A 86 -8.75 7.78 -10.17
CA ASN A 86 -8.67 6.62 -11.04
C ASN A 86 -8.93 7.03 -12.51
N SER A 87 -8.74 6.11 -13.46
CA SER A 87 -8.92 6.39 -14.89
C SER A 87 -10.38 6.56 -15.34
N ARG A 88 -11.36 6.23 -14.50
CA ARG A 88 -12.80 6.29 -14.81
C ARG A 88 -13.45 7.59 -14.33
N GLY A 89 -12.73 8.39 -13.56
CA GLY A 89 -13.15 9.70 -13.07
C GLY A 89 -13.68 9.69 -11.63
N PRO A 90 -13.71 10.87 -10.99
CA PRO A 90 -14.02 11.04 -9.56
C PRO A 90 -15.38 10.46 -9.15
N GLN A 91 -16.38 10.56 -10.03
CA GLN A 91 -17.73 10.07 -9.80
C GLN A 91 -17.83 8.56 -9.59
N THR A 92 -16.78 7.81 -9.93
CA THR A 92 -16.71 6.35 -9.68
C THR A 92 -16.14 5.99 -8.31
N LEU A 93 -15.71 6.99 -7.54
CA LEU A 93 -15.05 6.83 -6.24
C LEU A 93 -15.94 7.23 -5.06
N THR A 94 -17.21 7.59 -5.30
CA THR A 94 -18.16 8.06 -4.27
C THR A 94 -18.22 7.12 -3.06
N ALA A 95 -18.32 5.81 -3.29
CA ALA A 95 -18.37 4.84 -2.18
C ALA A 95 -17.09 4.84 -1.32
N LEU A 96 -15.91 4.99 -1.94
CA LEU A 96 -14.64 5.07 -1.21
C LEU A 96 -14.52 6.41 -0.46
N ALA A 97 -14.99 7.50 -1.06
CA ALA A 97 -15.01 8.82 -0.43
C ALA A 97 -15.94 8.85 0.79
N ASP A 98 -17.17 8.35 0.65
CA ASP A 98 -18.15 8.26 1.73
C ASP A 98 -17.64 7.39 2.89
N GLU A 99 -16.90 6.33 2.57
CA GLU A 99 -16.29 5.45 3.57
C GLU A 99 -15.12 6.10 4.32
N THR A 100 -14.26 6.84 3.61
CA THR A 100 -12.93 7.22 4.13
C THR A 100 -12.76 8.69 4.45
N GLY A 101 -13.63 9.56 3.93
CA GLY A 101 -13.44 11.01 3.94
C GLY A 101 -12.40 11.52 2.93
N ALA A 102 -11.81 10.64 2.10
CA ALA A 102 -10.89 11.05 1.04
C ALA A 102 -11.63 11.86 -0.05
N THR A 103 -10.90 12.74 -0.73
CA THR A 103 -11.45 13.59 -1.79
C THR A 103 -11.24 12.95 -3.17
N PRO A 104 -12.31 12.55 -3.88
CA PRO A 104 -12.20 12.12 -5.28
C PRO A 104 -11.78 13.27 -6.18
N VAL A 105 -10.74 13.05 -6.97
CA VAL A 105 -10.21 14.06 -7.90
C VAL A 105 -9.88 13.43 -9.24
N THR A 106 -9.66 14.25 -10.27
CA THR A 106 -9.12 13.75 -11.54
C THR A 106 -7.65 13.37 -11.37
N VAL A 107 -7.09 12.58 -12.30
CA VAL A 107 -5.67 12.21 -12.25
C VAL A 107 -4.76 13.45 -12.27
N ALA A 108 -5.13 14.48 -13.05
CA ALA A 108 -4.37 15.73 -13.13
C ALA A 108 -4.35 16.52 -11.82
N GLU A 109 -5.38 16.35 -10.99
CA GLU A 109 -5.51 17.08 -9.72
C GLU A 109 -4.96 16.30 -8.53
N ALA A 110 -4.66 15.01 -8.70
CA ALA A 110 -4.22 14.14 -7.61
C ALA A 110 -2.95 14.65 -6.92
N ALA A 111 -2.06 15.32 -7.65
CA ALA A 111 -0.82 15.86 -7.11
C ALA A 111 -0.94 17.27 -6.53
N ARG A 112 -2.08 17.98 -6.68
CA ARG A 112 -2.20 19.40 -6.31
C ARG A 112 -1.90 19.62 -4.83
N GLY A 113 -0.79 20.31 -4.54
CA GLY A 113 -0.27 20.57 -3.20
C GLY A 113 0.12 19.31 -2.43
N ALA A 114 0.22 18.15 -3.08
CA ALA A 114 0.55 16.90 -2.44
C ALA A 114 2.04 16.88 -2.06
N GLN A 115 2.31 16.43 -0.84
CA GLN A 115 3.66 16.20 -0.32
C GLN A 115 4.13 14.77 -0.64
N VAL A 116 3.17 13.85 -0.81
CA VAL A 116 3.40 12.49 -1.27
C VAL A 116 2.41 12.17 -2.39
N VAL A 117 2.89 11.59 -3.48
CA VAL A 117 2.05 11.04 -4.55
C VAL A 117 2.30 9.55 -4.69
N VAL A 118 1.25 8.73 -4.61
CA VAL A 118 1.33 7.28 -4.80
C VAL A 118 0.83 6.92 -6.19
N ILE A 119 1.70 6.35 -7.02
CA ILE A 119 1.37 5.77 -8.32
C ILE A 119 1.18 4.26 -8.13
N THR A 120 -0.08 3.81 -8.20
CA THR A 120 -0.48 2.41 -7.99
C THR A 120 -1.39 1.92 -9.12
N ILE A 121 -0.96 2.17 -10.36
CA ILE A 121 -1.63 1.74 -11.58
C ILE A 121 -0.80 0.67 -12.32
N PRO A 122 -1.36 -0.06 -13.29
CA PRO A 122 -0.58 -0.93 -14.17
C PRO A 122 0.60 -0.19 -14.81
N VAL A 123 1.77 -0.84 -14.91
CA VAL A 123 2.99 -0.21 -15.45
C VAL A 123 2.72 0.39 -16.84
N LYS A 124 2.04 -0.34 -17.73
CA LYS A 124 1.69 0.20 -19.06
C LYS A 124 0.87 1.49 -19.04
N ALA A 125 0.11 1.73 -17.97
CA ALA A 125 -0.79 2.88 -17.86
C ALA A 125 -0.05 4.15 -17.43
N VAL A 126 1.15 4.04 -16.85
CA VAL A 126 2.02 5.20 -16.54
C VAL A 126 2.33 5.98 -17.83
N ALA A 127 2.41 5.29 -18.97
CA ALA A 127 2.63 5.94 -20.26
C ALA A 127 1.54 6.96 -20.62
N GLY A 128 0.34 6.83 -20.08
CA GLY A 128 -0.79 7.73 -20.32
C GLY A 128 -0.97 8.81 -19.26
N LEU A 129 -0.08 8.91 -18.26
CA LEU A 129 -0.15 9.99 -17.28
C LEU A 129 0.19 11.34 -17.94
N PRO A 130 -0.41 12.45 -17.48
CA PRO A 130 -0.08 13.78 -17.97
C PRO A 130 1.41 14.09 -17.73
N SER A 131 2.08 14.75 -18.68
CA SER A 131 3.47 15.20 -18.48
C SER A 131 3.59 16.23 -17.35
N ALA A 132 2.54 17.04 -17.17
CA ALA A 132 2.41 18.06 -16.14
C ALA A 132 1.83 17.50 -14.81
N LEU A 133 1.88 16.17 -14.59
CA LEU A 133 1.23 15.52 -13.45
C LEU A 133 1.65 16.12 -12.10
N LEU A 134 2.91 16.51 -11.98
CA LEU A 134 3.52 16.96 -10.73
C LEU A 134 3.72 18.48 -10.66
N ASP A 135 3.32 19.23 -11.68
CA ASP A 135 3.57 20.69 -11.77
C ASP A 135 2.93 21.47 -10.62
N GLU A 136 1.79 20.99 -10.11
CA GLU A 136 1.07 21.59 -8.98
C GLU A 136 1.39 20.90 -7.64
N ALA A 137 2.35 19.98 -7.59
CA ALA A 137 2.77 19.32 -6.35
C ALA A 137 3.55 20.25 -5.42
N ALA A 138 3.78 19.81 -4.18
CA ALA A 138 4.73 20.49 -3.31
C ALA A 138 6.15 20.42 -3.90
N GLU A 139 7.00 21.40 -3.59
CA GLU A 139 8.37 21.53 -4.13
C GLU A 139 9.21 20.26 -3.93
N ASP A 140 9.12 19.63 -2.75
CA ASP A 140 9.85 18.40 -2.39
C ASP A 140 8.93 17.16 -2.39
N VAL A 141 8.03 17.04 -3.37
CA VAL A 141 7.08 15.92 -3.43
C VAL A 141 7.79 14.57 -3.51
N ALA A 142 7.48 13.66 -2.59
CA ALA A 142 7.93 12.28 -2.67
C ALA A 142 6.95 11.45 -3.52
N VAL A 143 7.44 10.77 -4.55
CA VAL A 143 6.61 9.90 -5.40
C VAL A 143 6.87 8.43 -5.06
N ILE A 144 5.82 7.72 -4.62
CA ILE A 144 5.86 6.28 -4.36
C ILE A 144 5.38 5.53 -5.59
N ASP A 145 6.21 4.66 -6.15
CA ASP A 145 5.82 3.70 -7.18
C ASP A 145 5.56 2.32 -6.56
N THR A 146 4.34 1.81 -6.72
CA THR A 146 3.96 0.45 -6.28
C THR A 146 3.93 -0.55 -7.44
N GLY A 147 4.45 -0.15 -8.60
CA GLY A 147 4.39 -0.89 -9.85
C GLY A 147 5.10 -2.25 -9.78
N ASN A 148 4.59 -3.18 -10.59
CA ASN A 148 5.13 -4.51 -10.84
C ASN A 148 4.83 -4.82 -12.31
N TYR A 149 5.78 -5.31 -13.08
CA TYR A 149 5.62 -5.58 -14.50
C TYR A 149 5.12 -7.00 -14.74
N TYR A 150 3.92 -7.10 -15.32
CA TYR A 150 3.28 -8.36 -15.70
C TYR A 150 3.13 -8.43 -17.22
N PRO A 151 4.19 -8.79 -17.97
CA PRO A 151 4.20 -8.74 -19.43
C PRO A 151 3.09 -9.55 -20.08
N GLN A 152 2.83 -10.76 -19.56
CA GLN A 152 1.89 -11.69 -20.17
C GLN A 152 0.43 -11.44 -19.75
N GLN A 153 0.22 -11.04 -18.49
CA GLN A 153 -1.13 -10.97 -17.91
C GLN A 153 -1.77 -9.58 -18.05
N ARG A 154 -0.97 -8.51 -18.14
CA ARG A 154 -1.50 -7.15 -17.99
C ARG A 154 -0.82 -6.10 -18.85
N ASP A 155 0.50 -6.02 -18.80
CA ASP A 155 1.24 -4.85 -19.27
C ASP A 155 1.65 -4.95 -20.75
N GLY A 156 1.72 -6.16 -21.31
CA GLY A 156 2.29 -6.37 -22.63
C GLY A 156 3.80 -6.15 -22.64
N ARG A 157 4.44 -6.24 -23.82
CA ARG A 157 5.88 -6.02 -23.95
C ARG A 157 6.23 -4.53 -23.78
N ILE A 158 7.11 -4.22 -22.84
CA ILE A 158 7.75 -2.91 -22.67
C ILE A 158 9.24 -3.11 -22.93
N ALA A 159 9.71 -2.65 -24.09
CA ALA A 159 11.04 -2.99 -24.60
C ALA A 159 12.16 -2.64 -23.60
N ALA A 160 12.14 -1.43 -23.04
CA ALA A 160 13.19 -0.98 -22.12
C ALA A 160 13.31 -1.86 -20.86
N ILE A 161 12.18 -2.33 -20.30
CA ILE A 161 12.19 -3.26 -19.16
C ILE A 161 12.65 -4.65 -19.60
N GLU A 162 12.27 -5.09 -20.80
CA GLU A 162 12.78 -6.34 -21.38
C GLU A 162 14.28 -6.32 -21.66
N ASP A 163 14.82 -5.14 -21.94
CA ASP A 163 16.25 -4.90 -22.22
C ASP A 163 17.06 -4.58 -20.94
N GLY A 164 16.46 -4.71 -19.76
CA GLY A 164 17.17 -4.69 -18.46
C GLY A 164 16.91 -3.47 -17.58
N GLN A 165 16.10 -2.51 -18.01
CA GLN A 165 15.71 -1.38 -17.16
C GLN A 165 14.79 -1.84 -16.02
N THR A 166 14.98 -1.31 -14.81
CA THR A 166 14.03 -1.59 -13.72
C THR A 166 12.70 -0.88 -13.95
N GLU A 167 11.60 -1.52 -13.53
CA GLU A 167 10.24 -1.02 -13.77
C GLU A 167 10.02 0.39 -13.21
N SER A 168 10.58 0.66 -12.04
CA SER A 168 10.43 1.95 -11.37
C SER A 168 11.36 3.02 -11.96
N SER A 169 12.50 2.64 -12.55
CA SER A 169 13.30 3.56 -13.37
C SER A 169 12.53 3.97 -14.64
N TRP A 170 11.87 3.00 -15.29
CA TRP A 170 11.00 3.29 -16.43
C TRP A 170 9.83 4.22 -16.05
N THR A 171 9.23 4.02 -14.86
CA THR A 171 8.22 4.92 -14.31
C THR A 171 8.78 6.33 -14.09
N ALA A 172 9.95 6.46 -13.45
CA ALA A 172 10.60 7.74 -13.17
C ALA A 172 10.89 8.53 -14.45
N GLU A 173 11.45 7.87 -15.47
CA GLU A 173 11.67 8.48 -16.79
C GLU A 173 10.37 8.95 -17.44
N ARG A 174 9.30 8.17 -17.30
CA ARG A 174 8.03 8.49 -17.95
C ARG A 174 7.33 9.70 -17.33
N ILE A 175 7.47 9.89 -16.03
CA ILE A 175 6.89 11.04 -15.32
C ILE A 175 7.87 12.21 -15.18
N GLY A 176 9.13 12.02 -15.56
CA GLY A 176 10.17 13.06 -15.47
C GLY A 176 10.56 13.43 -14.04
N HIS A 177 10.42 12.51 -13.08
CA HIS A 177 10.66 12.77 -11.66
C HIS A 177 11.19 11.51 -10.96
N PRO A 178 12.13 11.63 -10.00
CA PRO A 178 12.57 10.51 -9.18
C PRO A 178 11.40 9.83 -8.45
N VAL A 179 11.49 8.52 -8.25
CA VAL A 179 10.49 7.75 -7.50
C VAL A 179 11.15 6.86 -6.47
N VAL A 180 10.36 6.49 -5.45
CA VAL A 180 10.71 5.50 -4.43
C VAL A 180 9.81 4.28 -4.64
N LYS A 181 10.41 3.12 -4.90
CA LYS A 181 9.68 1.85 -5.03
C LYS A 181 9.38 1.29 -3.64
N ALA A 182 8.10 1.14 -3.33
CA ALA A 182 7.61 0.54 -2.08
C ALA A 182 6.21 -0.07 -2.28
N PHE A 183 5.74 -0.88 -1.32
CA PHE A 183 4.43 -1.57 -1.36
C PHE A 183 4.21 -2.51 -2.55
N ASN A 184 5.18 -2.72 -3.44
CA ASN A 184 4.97 -3.55 -4.62
C ASN A 184 4.88 -5.04 -4.25
N GLY A 185 5.54 -5.48 -3.19
CA GLY A 185 5.54 -6.88 -2.73
C GLY A 185 4.46 -7.26 -1.72
N ILE A 186 3.75 -6.29 -1.10
CA ILE A 186 2.75 -6.58 -0.06
C ILE A 186 1.43 -7.05 -0.67
N TYR A 187 0.79 -8.04 -0.05
CA TYR A 187 -0.61 -8.34 -0.35
C TYR A 187 -1.52 -7.22 0.14
N ALA A 188 -2.38 -6.70 -0.73
CA ALA A 188 -3.17 -5.51 -0.42
C ALA A 188 -4.00 -5.59 0.87
N HIS A 189 -4.57 -6.75 1.20
CA HIS A 189 -5.34 -6.92 2.43
C HIS A 189 -4.48 -6.74 3.70
N ASN A 190 -3.18 -7.08 3.65
CA ASN A 190 -2.28 -6.91 4.78
C ASN A 190 -2.11 -5.44 5.19
N ILE A 191 -2.30 -4.47 4.28
CA ILE A 191 -2.29 -3.03 4.62
C ILE A 191 -3.33 -2.72 5.72
N ILE A 192 -4.46 -3.42 5.70
CA ILE A 192 -5.53 -3.27 6.69
C ILE A 192 -5.38 -4.28 7.81
N ASP A 193 -5.07 -5.54 7.49
CA ASP A 193 -5.15 -6.64 8.45
C ASP A 193 -3.91 -6.82 9.32
N GLN A 194 -2.75 -6.30 8.91
CA GLN A 194 -1.43 -6.62 9.50
C GLN A 194 -0.64 -5.38 9.92
N HIS A 195 -1.25 -4.19 9.90
CA HIS A 195 -0.61 -3.01 10.46
C HIS A 195 -0.48 -3.14 11.98
N LEU A 196 0.69 -2.81 12.53
CA LEU A 196 0.90 -2.79 13.97
C LEU A 196 1.56 -1.46 14.38
N PRO A 197 1.34 -0.99 15.63
CA PRO A 197 1.98 0.20 16.14
C PRO A 197 3.51 0.14 16.04
N LYS A 198 4.15 1.31 15.95
CA LYS A 198 5.60 1.43 15.94
C LYS A 198 6.25 0.65 17.08
N GLY A 199 7.24 -0.18 16.74
CA GLY A 199 7.99 -0.99 17.71
C GLY A 199 7.25 -2.24 18.22
N ALA A 200 6.02 -2.52 17.77
CA ALA A 200 5.35 -3.77 18.10
C ALA A 200 6.11 -4.98 17.51
N PRO A 201 6.24 -6.09 18.25
CA PRO A 201 6.85 -7.30 17.72
C PRO A 201 5.98 -7.89 16.59
N GLY A 202 6.63 -8.46 15.57
CA GLY A 202 5.95 -9.15 14.47
C GLY A 202 5.46 -8.24 13.34
N ARG A 203 5.89 -6.97 13.30
CA ARG A 203 5.66 -6.10 12.15
C ARG A 203 6.23 -6.71 10.88
N TYR A 204 5.46 -6.67 9.80
CA TYR A 204 6.03 -6.94 8.49
C TYR A 204 6.93 -5.79 8.09
N ALA A 205 8.03 -6.12 7.41
CA ALA A 205 8.90 -5.14 6.82
C ALA A 205 8.66 -5.03 5.31
N LEU A 206 8.77 -3.81 4.78
CA LEU A 206 8.71 -3.55 3.35
C LEU A 206 10.09 -3.12 2.83
N PRO A 207 10.58 -3.71 1.74
CA PRO A 207 11.73 -3.16 1.03
C PRO A 207 11.37 -1.80 0.42
N VAL A 208 12.33 -0.87 0.45
CA VAL A 208 12.20 0.50 -0.07
C VAL A 208 13.44 0.82 -0.88
N ALA A 209 13.29 1.19 -2.14
CA ALA A 209 14.42 1.52 -3.03
C ALA A 209 14.19 2.87 -3.72
N GLY A 210 15.22 3.70 -3.83
CA GLY A 210 15.15 5.00 -4.49
C GLY A 210 16.44 5.81 -4.28
N ASP A 211 16.73 6.69 -5.22
CA ASP A 211 18.02 7.42 -5.28
C ASP A 211 18.00 8.76 -4.55
N ASP A 212 16.81 9.34 -4.35
CA ASP A 212 16.61 10.54 -3.54
C ASP A 212 16.44 10.14 -2.07
N GLU A 213 17.47 10.38 -1.26
CA GLU A 213 17.50 10.04 0.16
C GLU A 213 16.43 10.80 0.98
N ALA A 214 16.12 12.04 0.62
CA ALA A 214 15.11 12.83 1.33
C ALA A 214 13.71 12.27 1.05
N ALA A 215 13.39 12.02 -0.21
CA ALA A 215 12.13 11.39 -0.60
C ALA A 215 12.01 9.98 -0.01
N LYS A 216 13.09 9.18 -0.07
CA LYS A 216 13.12 7.82 0.50
C LYS A 216 12.88 7.85 2.01
N GLN A 217 13.45 8.81 2.73
CA GLN A 217 13.21 8.95 4.17
C GLN A 217 11.74 9.31 4.48
N VAL A 218 11.13 10.24 3.75
CA VAL A 218 9.68 10.57 3.87
C VAL A 218 8.83 9.32 3.67
N VAL A 219 9.13 8.52 2.65
CA VAL A 219 8.40 7.27 2.36
C VAL A 219 8.58 6.24 3.47
N ARG A 220 9.79 6.10 4.01
CA ARG A 220 10.07 5.15 5.10
C ARG A 220 9.35 5.53 6.40
N ASP A 221 9.29 6.82 6.71
CA ASP A 221 8.56 7.33 7.88
C ASP A 221 7.05 7.14 7.71
N LEU A 222 6.52 7.36 6.50
CA LEU A 222 5.11 7.10 6.20
C LEU A 222 4.77 5.61 6.32
N ILE A 223 5.65 4.70 5.87
CA ILE A 223 5.46 3.25 6.03
C ILE A 223 5.46 2.85 7.51
N ASP A 224 6.34 3.45 8.30
CA ASP A 224 6.37 3.26 9.76
C ASP A 224 5.06 3.72 10.41
N GLU A 225 4.55 4.89 10.04
CA GLU A 225 3.27 5.41 10.53
C GLU A 225 2.09 4.51 10.12
N ILE A 226 2.10 4.03 8.87
CA ILE A 226 1.12 3.07 8.35
C ILE A 226 1.08 1.81 9.23
N GLY A 227 2.23 1.36 9.74
CA GLY A 227 2.32 0.25 10.68
C GLY A 227 3.24 -0.89 10.26
N PHE A 228 4.18 -0.62 9.35
CA PHE A 228 5.16 -1.60 8.86
C PHE A 228 6.59 -1.14 9.11
N ASP A 229 7.50 -2.07 9.31
CA ASP A 229 8.93 -1.76 9.30
C ASP A 229 9.41 -1.55 7.86
N THR A 230 10.62 -1.01 7.69
CA THR A 230 11.25 -0.87 6.36
C THR A 230 12.65 -1.45 6.31
N VAL A 231 13.02 -1.93 5.14
CA VAL A 231 14.40 -2.29 4.79
C VAL A 231 14.83 -1.44 3.61
N ASP A 232 15.91 -0.68 3.77
CA ASP A 232 16.51 0.03 2.64
C ASP A 232 17.11 -1.00 1.66
N ALA A 233 16.58 -1.01 0.44
CA ALA A 233 16.96 -1.88 -0.65
C ALA A 233 17.86 -1.17 -1.68
N GLY A 234 18.42 -0.01 -1.32
CA GLY A 234 19.37 0.74 -2.15
C GLY A 234 18.72 1.67 -3.16
N GLY A 235 19.44 1.91 -4.25
CA GLY A 235 18.98 2.76 -5.36
C GLY A 235 17.89 2.11 -6.22
N LEU A 236 17.38 2.89 -7.17
CA LEU A 236 16.32 2.44 -8.07
C LEU A 236 16.80 1.38 -9.08
N ASP A 237 18.11 1.37 -9.35
CA ASP A 237 18.82 0.34 -10.11
C ASP A 237 18.80 -1.01 -9.41
N GLU A 238 18.82 -1.04 -8.08
CA GLU A 238 18.76 -2.25 -7.26
C GLU A 238 17.33 -2.73 -6.96
N SER A 239 16.33 -1.98 -7.40
CA SER A 239 14.92 -2.27 -7.15
C SER A 239 14.40 -3.55 -7.82
N TRP A 240 15.19 -4.18 -8.71
CA TRP A 240 14.88 -5.49 -9.28
C TRP A 240 14.79 -6.59 -8.23
N ARG A 241 15.52 -6.47 -7.11
CA ARG A 241 15.52 -7.45 -6.02
C ARG A 241 14.17 -7.64 -5.33
N GLN A 242 13.25 -6.69 -5.53
CA GLN A 242 11.90 -6.71 -4.98
C GLN A 242 10.79 -6.92 -6.03
N GLN A 243 11.13 -7.18 -7.29
CA GLN A 243 10.16 -7.38 -8.38
C GLN A 243 9.49 -8.77 -8.35
N PRO A 244 8.38 -8.97 -9.09
CA PRO A 244 7.73 -10.27 -9.19
C PRO A 244 8.70 -11.40 -9.58
N GLY A 245 8.60 -12.52 -8.87
CA GLY A 245 9.46 -13.68 -9.07
C GLY A 245 10.74 -13.70 -8.23
N THR A 246 11.03 -12.63 -7.48
CA THR A 246 12.11 -12.62 -6.48
C THR A 246 11.62 -13.16 -5.12
N PRO A 247 12.53 -13.59 -4.22
CA PRO A 247 12.14 -14.20 -2.95
C PRO A 247 11.35 -13.29 -2.00
N VAL A 248 11.56 -11.96 -2.07
CA VAL A 248 10.86 -11.00 -1.19
C VAL A 248 9.45 -10.67 -1.67
N TYR A 249 9.14 -10.94 -2.94
CA TYR A 249 7.84 -10.63 -3.53
C TYR A 249 6.72 -11.51 -2.94
N GLY A 250 5.79 -10.90 -2.20
CA GLY A 250 4.74 -11.60 -1.45
C GLY A 250 5.18 -12.10 -0.06
N LEU A 251 6.41 -11.81 0.36
CA LEU A 251 6.90 -12.22 1.68
C LEU A 251 6.15 -11.48 2.80
N SER A 252 5.65 -12.23 3.76
CA SER A 252 5.05 -11.72 5.00
C SER A 252 6.00 -12.06 6.15
N GLY A 253 6.97 -11.18 6.40
CA GLY A 253 8.04 -11.38 7.38
C GLY A 253 8.64 -10.07 7.87
N GLY A 254 9.46 -10.15 8.91
CA GLY A 254 10.13 -8.99 9.49
C GLY A 254 11.35 -8.55 8.69
N ALA A 255 12.06 -7.55 9.22
CA ALA A 255 13.20 -6.93 8.53
C ALA A 255 14.34 -7.92 8.22
N ASP A 256 14.61 -8.88 9.09
CA ASP A 256 15.68 -9.86 8.88
C ASP A 256 15.34 -10.86 7.77
N GLU A 257 14.08 -11.32 7.69
CA GLU A 257 13.62 -12.16 6.59
C GLU A 257 13.64 -11.40 5.26
N VAL A 258 13.23 -10.12 5.27
CA VAL A 258 13.26 -9.27 4.07
C VAL A 258 14.70 -9.06 3.58
N ARG A 259 15.66 -8.75 4.46
CA ARG A 259 17.09 -8.62 4.06
C ARG A 259 17.61 -9.91 3.41
N LYS A 260 17.37 -11.06 4.06
CA LYS A 260 17.79 -12.37 3.51
C LYS A 260 17.14 -12.64 2.15
N ALA A 261 15.89 -12.25 1.96
CA ALA A 261 15.17 -12.45 0.71
C ALA A 261 15.68 -11.54 -0.42
N LEU A 262 16.05 -10.30 -0.10
CA LEU A 262 16.72 -9.38 -1.03
C LEU A 262 18.11 -9.89 -1.43
N ASP A 263 18.91 -10.37 -0.47
CA ASP A 263 20.25 -10.91 -0.72
C ASP A 263 20.22 -12.20 -1.56
N ALA A 264 19.14 -12.97 -1.48
CA ALA A 264 18.93 -14.20 -2.25
C ALA A 264 18.30 -13.96 -3.63
N ALA A 265 17.99 -12.70 -4.00
CA ALA A 265 17.38 -12.40 -5.28
C ALA A 265 18.35 -12.63 -6.45
N SER A 266 17.81 -13.08 -7.58
CA SER A 266 18.54 -13.21 -8.83
C SER A 266 18.07 -12.15 -9.83
N PRO A 267 18.98 -11.51 -10.59
CA PRO A 267 18.60 -10.56 -11.64
C PRO A 267 17.92 -11.26 -12.83
N ASP A 268 18.01 -12.59 -12.92
CA ASP A 268 17.37 -13.36 -13.97
C ASP A 268 15.85 -13.49 -13.75
N ARG A 269 15.07 -12.69 -14.47
CA ARG A 269 13.60 -12.89 -14.55
C ARG A 269 13.29 -14.27 -15.16
N THR A 270 12.42 -15.04 -14.51
CA THR A 270 11.99 -16.35 -15.05
C THR A 270 11.06 -16.17 -16.25
N ALA A 271 10.84 -17.24 -17.03
CA ALA A 271 9.97 -17.20 -18.21
C ALA A 271 8.53 -16.73 -17.92
N ALA A 272 8.04 -16.90 -16.68
CA ALA A 272 6.71 -16.41 -16.27
C ALA A 272 6.65 -14.87 -16.14
N TRP A 273 7.80 -14.22 -16.03
CA TRP A 273 7.96 -12.78 -15.77
C TRP A 273 8.66 -12.04 -16.92
N ARG A 274 8.71 -12.65 -18.12
CA ARG A 274 9.23 -12.06 -19.36
C ARG A 274 8.15 -12.08 -20.46
N ALA A 275 8.26 -11.16 -21.41
CA ALA A 275 7.40 -11.04 -22.60
C ALA A 275 7.81 -11.93 -23.77
#